data_AF-A0A9D1MY32-F1
#
_entry.id   AF-A0A9D1MY32-F1
#
_cell.length_a   1.000
_cell.length_b   1.000
_cell.length_c   1.000
_cell.angle_alpha   90.00
_cell.angle_beta   90.00
_cell.angle_gamma   90.00
#
_symmetry.space_group_name_H-M   'P 1'
#
loop_
_entity.id
_entity.type
_entity.pdbx_description
1 polymer ?
#
loop_
_entity_poly.entity_id
_entity_poly.type
_entity_poly.pdbx_seq_one_letter_code
_entity_poly.pdbx_strand_id
1 'polypeptide(L)'
;MQKIYIHSWLDKKYPAAGFIQSADNELELDFSNVDEICLKDIEKLLDLQKIAVFNEIKIHVENMKPNISRLFEQTGLYKMLTFGNPQKIRTRKRQGLAFD
;
A
#
# COMPACT_ATOMS: atom_id res chain seq x y z
N MET A 1 13.01 -12.08 1.08
CA MET A 1 11.91 -11.09 1.17
C MET A 1 11.94 -10.39 2.52
N GLN A 2 11.93 -9.05 2.55
CA GLN A 2 11.93 -8.26 3.80
C GLN A 2 10.48 -7.93 4.20
N LYS A 3 10.13 -8.07 5.48
CA LYS A 3 8.79 -7.75 6.01
C LYS A 3 8.80 -6.46 6.84
N ILE A 4 7.84 -5.56 6.58
CA ILE A 4 7.62 -4.30 7.30
C ILE A 4 6.23 -4.29 7.92
N TYR A 5 6.17 -4.11 9.23
CA TYR A 5 4.92 -3.86 9.94
C TYR A 5 4.55 -2.37 9.83
N ILE A 6 3.45 -2.08 9.15
CA ILE A 6 3.08 -0.71 8.79
C ILE A 6 2.78 0.15 10.01
N HIS A 7 2.12 -0.40 11.04
CA HIS A 7 1.82 0.34 12.27
C HIS A 7 3.11 0.92 12.91
N SER A 8 4.15 0.10 13.09
CA SER A 8 5.43 0.55 13.64
C SER A 8 6.23 1.44 12.70
N TRP A 9 6.00 1.33 11.39
CA TRP A 9 6.70 2.12 10.39
C TRP A 9 6.13 3.53 10.27
N LEU A 10 4.80 3.67 10.30
CA LEU A 10 4.11 4.95 10.28
C LEU A 10 4.42 5.80 11.52
N ASP A 11 4.65 5.19 12.67
CA ASP A 11 5.04 5.90 13.90
C ASP A 11 6.46 6.48 13.85
N LYS A 12 7.31 6.02 12.91
CA LYS A 12 8.69 6.52 12.81
C LYS A 12 8.73 7.92 12.22
N LYS A 13 9.58 8.76 12.84
CA LYS A 13 9.85 10.14 12.42
C LYS A 13 10.62 10.22 11.09
N TYR A 14 11.46 9.21 10.80
CA TYR A 14 12.25 9.09 9.56
C TYR A 14 12.23 7.65 9.04
N PRO A 15 11.15 7.24 8.37
CA PRO A 15 10.92 5.83 8.08
C PRO A 15 11.72 5.33 6.85
N ALA A 16 12.29 6.24 6.06
CA ALA A 16 13.09 5.93 4.86
C ALA A 16 14.53 5.46 5.15
N ALA A 17 15.07 5.73 6.34
CA ALA A 17 16.48 5.45 6.66
C ALA A 17 16.80 3.95 6.90
N GLY A 18 15.78 3.09 6.87
CA GLY A 18 15.92 1.64 7.11
C GLY A 18 15.68 0.76 5.88
N PHE A 19 15.58 1.35 4.68
CA PHE A 19 15.52 0.58 3.44
C PHE A 19 16.87 -0.09 3.20
N ILE A 20 17.00 -1.30 3.72
CA ILE A 20 18.07 -2.22 3.36
C ILE A 20 17.63 -2.82 2.03
N GLN A 21 18.47 -2.73 1.01
CA GLN A 21 18.30 -3.40 -0.27
C GLN A 21 18.16 -4.90 0.04
N SER A 22 16.93 -5.42 0.06
CA SER A 22 16.69 -6.84 0.32
C SER A 22 17.32 -7.60 -0.85
N ALA A 23 18.03 -8.70 -0.57
CA ALA A 23 18.74 -9.47 -1.61
C ALA A 23 17.83 -9.92 -2.77
N ASP A 24 16.51 -9.98 -2.51
CA ASP A 24 15.50 -10.47 -3.43
C ASP A 24 14.70 -9.36 -4.13
N ASN A 25 15.00 -8.07 -3.88
CA ASN A 25 14.21 -6.93 -4.37
C ASN A 25 12.70 -7.05 -4.09
N GLU A 26 12.34 -7.69 -2.98
CA GLU A 26 10.96 -7.96 -2.59
C GLU A 26 10.71 -7.50 -1.15
N LEU A 27 9.57 -6.81 -0.97
CA LEU A 27 9.13 -6.19 0.26
C LEU A 27 7.68 -6.60 0.57
N GLU A 28 7.42 -7.06 1.78
CA GLU A 28 6.10 -7.38 2.27
C GLU A 28 5.66 -6.35 3.31
N LEU A 29 4.47 -5.78 3.14
CA LEU A 29 3.88 -4.80 4.05
C LEU A 29 2.72 -5.43 4.81
N ASP A 30 2.82 -5.46 6.13
CA ASP A 30 1.81 -6.04 7.01
C ASP A 30 0.95 -4.96 7.65
N PHE A 31 -0.36 -5.03 7.39
CA PHE A 31 -1.37 -4.09 7.91
C PHE A 31 -2.20 -4.66 9.06
N SER A 32 -1.83 -5.80 9.66
CA SER A 32 -2.63 -6.50 10.69
C SER A 32 -3.05 -5.59 11.85
N ASN A 33 -2.14 -4.70 12.29
CA ASN A 33 -2.35 -3.78 13.42
C ASN A 33 -2.65 -2.35 12.96
N VAL A 34 -3.18 -2.18 11.75
CA VAL A 34 -3.57 -0.87 11.21
C VAL A 34 -5.08 -0.82 11.12
N ASP A 35 -5.69 0.04 11.94
CA ASP A 35 -7.14 0.27 11.94
C ASP A 35 -7.54 1.39 10.96
N GLU A 36 -6.71 2.43 10.89
CA GLU A 36 -6.95 3.65 10.13
C GLU A 36 -5.65 4.15 9.49
N ILE A 37 -5.78 4.86 8.36
CA ILE A 37 -4.70 5.56 7.67
C ILE A 37 -5.14 7.01 7.54
N CYS A 38 -4.38 7.94 8.12
CA CYS A 38 -4.64 9.37 8.03
C CYS A 38 -3.95 9.99 6.80
N LEU A 39 -4.28 11.24 6.49
CA LEU A 39 -3.69 11.95 5.34
C LEU A 39 -2.15 12.03 5.40
N LYS A 40 -1.59 12.21 6.60
CA LYS A 40 -0.13 12.23 6.81
C LYS A 40 0.52 10.87 6.57
N ASP A 41 -0.20 9.78 6.83
CA ASP A 41 0.29 8.43 6.60
C ASP A 41 0.33 8.12 5.10
N ILE A 42 -0.63 8.65 4.33
CA ILE A 42 -0.65 8.56 2.87
C ILE A 42 0.63 9.16 2.29
N GLU A 43 1.08 10.34 2.76
CA GLU A 43 2.33 10.95 2.29
C GLU A 43 3.53 10.03 2.53
N LYS A 44 3.63 9.42 3.72
CA LYS A 44 4.70 8.46 4.03
C LYS A 44 4.62 7.23 3.12
N LEU A 45 3.43 6.68 2.90
CA LEU A 45 3.22 5.53 2.03
C LEU A 45 3.54 5.85 0.56
N LEU A 46 3.28 7.08 0.10
CA LEU A 46 3.69 7.54 -1.23
C LEU A 46 5.22 7.63 -1.35
N ASP A 47 5.92 8.07 -0.32
CA ASP A 47 7.38 8.11 -0.32
C ASP A 47 7.98 6.69 -0.29
N LEU A 48 7.40 5.77 0.48
CA LEU A 48 7.72 4.34 0.42
C LEU A 48 7.57 3.82 -1.03
N GLN A 49 6.49 4.19 -1.70
CA GLN A 49 6.23 3.85 -3.10
C GLN A 49 7.32 4.38 -4.03
N LYS A 50 7.71 5.66 -3.89
CA LYS A 50 8.74 6.27 -4.75
C LYS A 50 10.06 5.54 -4.61
N ILE A 51 10.44 5.20 -3.38
CA ILE A 51 11.67 4.45 -3.09
C ILE A 51 11.59 3.06 -3.72
N ALA A 52 10.47 2.36 -3.57
CA ALA A 52 10.32 1.02 -4.15
C ALA A 52 10.39 1.03 -5.68
N VAL A 53 9.72 1.98 -6.35
CA VAL A 53 9.80 2.13 -7.82
C VAL A 53 11.22 2.47 -8.26
N PHE A 54 11.88 3.41 -7.59
CA PHE A 54 13.25 3.82 -7.94
C PHE A 54 14.26 2.68 -7.83
N ASN A 55 14.05 1.76 -6.89
CA ASN A 55 14.94 0.63 -6.63
C ASN A 55 14.43 -0.69 -7.22
N GLU A 56 13.40 -0.66 -8.07
CA GLU A 56 12.78 -1.85 -8.68
C GLU A 56 12.33 -2.92 -7.66
N ILE A 57 11.91 -2.48 -6.46
CA ILE A 57 11.45 -3.37 -5.38
C ILE A 57 9.97 -3.68 -5.60
N LYS A 58 9.62 -4.97 -5.64
CA LYS A 58 8.23 -5.40 -5.65
C LYS A 58 7.63 -5.31 -4.24
N ILE A 59 6.45 -4.70 -4.15
CA ILE A 59 5.70 -4.60 -2.91
C ILE A 59 4.58 -5.64 -2.90
N HIS A 60 4.56 -6.47 -1.87
CA HIS A 60 3.47 -7.35 -1.48
C HIS A 60 2.77 -6.78 -0.25
N VAL A 61 1.47 -7.02 -0.12
CA VAL A 61 0.70 -6.54 1.04
C VAL A 61 -0.12 -7.66 1.64
N GLU A 62 -0.06 -7.76 2.97
CA GLU A 62 -0.83 -8.69 3.76
C GLU A 62 -1.73 -7.98 4.77
N ASN A 63 -2.80 -8.68 5.15
CA ASN A 63 -3.67 -8.32 6.28
C ASN A 63 -4.30 -6.91 6.18
N MET A 64 -4.46 -6.38 4.98
CA MET A 64 -5.09 -5.08 4.74
C MET A 64 -6.60 -5.17 4.96
N LYS A 65 -7.13 -4.31 5.83
CA LYS A 65 -8.58 -4.22 6.08
C LYS A 65 -9.31 -3.60 4.88
N PRO A 66 -10.59 -3.95 4.62
CA PRO A 66 -11.33 -3.46 3.47
C PRO A 66 -11.46 -1.93 3.38
N ASN A 67 -11.55 -1.23 4.52
CA ASN A 67 -11.57 0.23 4.57
C ASN A 67 -10.25 0.84 4.08
N ILE A 68 -9.11 0.26 4.45
CA ILE A 68 -7.78 0.70 4.00
C ILE A 68 -7.61 0.40 2.51
N SER A 69 -8.07 -0.77 2.04
CA SER A 69 -8.05 -1.09 0.60
C SER A 69 -8.83 -0.08 -0.24
N ARG A 70 -10.02 0.34 0.22
CA ARG A 70 -10.81 1.38 -0.47
C ARG A 70 -10.09 2.72 -0.51
N LEU A 71 -9.41 3.11 0.58
CA LEU A 71 -8.60 4.33 0.59
C LEU A 71 -7.47 4.23 -0.44
N PHE A 72 -6.79 3.09 -0.51
CA PHE A 72 -5.72 2.86 -1.49
C PHE A 72 -6.25 2.93 -2.93
N GLU A 73 -7.46 2.43 -3.19
CA GLU A 73 -8.14 2.55 -4.47
C GLU A 73 -8.43 4.02 -4.84
N GLN A 74 -8.99 4.78 -3.90
CA GLN A 74 -9.37 6.19 -4.11
C GLN A 74 -8.17 7.11 -4.32
N THR A 75 -7.06 6.82 -3.65
CA THR A 75 -5.80 7.59 -3.71
C THR A 75 -4.89 7.13 -4.85
N GLY A 76 -5.18 6.00 -5.48
CA GLY A 76 -4.33 5.40 -6.51
C GLY A 76 -3.14 4.61 -5.98
N LEU A 77 -2.94 4.51 -4.66
CA LEU A 77 -1.90 3.71 -4.01
C LEU A 77 -1.99 2.22 -4.36
N TYR A 78 -3.18 1.70 -4.68
CA TYR A 78 -3.37 0.29 -5.07
C TYR A 78 -2.62 -0.13 -6.34
N LYS A 79 -2.28 0.81 -7.23
CA LYS A 79 -1.56 0.54 -8.49
C LYS A 79 -0.14 0.00 -8.27
N MET A 80 0.34 0.08 -7.02
CA MET A 80 1.68 -0.29 -6.58
C MET A 80 1.78 -1.72 -6.03
N LEU A 81 0.65 -2.37 -5.79
CA LEU A 81 0.64 -3.64 -5.06
C LEU A 81 0.73 -4.81 -6.04
N THR A 82 1.79 -5.61 -5.89
CA THR A 82 1.92 -6.88 -6.58
C THR A 82 1.07 -7.89 -5.83
N PHE A 83 -0.22 -7.93 -6.12
CA PHE A 83 -1.11 -8.93 -5.55
C PHE A 83 -0.71 -10.30 -6.11
N GLY A 84 -0.21 -11.20 -5.26
CA GLY A 84 0.18 -12.57 -5.62
C GLY A 84 -0.96 -13.43 -6.19
N ASN A 85 -2.18 -12.90 -6.25
CA ASN A 85 -3.27 -13.45 -7.01
C ASN A 85 -4.21 -12.30 -7.41
N PRO A 86 -4.32 -11.92 -8.70
CA PRO A 86 -5.28 -10.93 -9.14
C PRO A 86 -6.67 -11.57 -9.08
N GLN A 87 -7.27 -11.66 -7.89
CA GLN A 87 -8.72 -11.75 -7.83
C GLN A 87 -9.23 -10.50 -8.52
N LYS A 88 -9.80 -10.67 -9.72
CA LYS A 88 -10.43 -9.62 -10.51
C LYS A 88 -11.38 -8.85 -9.61
N ILE A 89 -10.91 -7.73 -9.05
CA ILE A 89 -11.76 -6.77 -8.38
C ILE A 89 -12.66 -6.23 -9.48
N ARG A 90 -13.90 -6.75 -9.53
CA ARG A 90 -14.93 -6.25 -10.43
C ARG A 90 -15.21 -4.81 -10.02
N THR A 91 -14.56 -3.87 -10.68
CA THR A 91 -14.97 -2.47 -10.68
C THR A 91 -16.40 -2.44 -11.22
N ARG A 92 -17.39 -2.41 -10.31
CA ARG A 92 -18.74 -2.02 -10.70
C ARG A 92 -18.62 -0.56 -11.12
N LYS A 93 -18.56 -0.32 -12.43
CA LYS A 93 -18.86 1.00 -13.01
C LYS A 93 -20.15 1.46 -12.34
N ARG A 94 -20.09 2.58 -11.60
CA ARG A 94 -21.30 3.29 -11.19
C ARG A 94 -22.04 3.62 -12.48
N GLN A 95 -23.13 2.91 -12.76
CA GLN A 95 -24.11 3.35 -13.75
C GLN A 95 -24.62 4.69 -13.22
N GLY A 96 -24.39 5.75 -13.99
CA GLY A 96 -24.91 7.07 -13.66
C GLY A 96 -26.43 6.97 -13.49
N LEU A 97 -26.93 7.51 -12.38
CA LEU A 97 -28.34 7.85 -12.26
C LEU A 97 -28.61 8.89 -13.34
N ALA A 98 -29.33 8.49 -14.39
CA ALA A 98 -30.03 9.43 -15.23
C ALA A 98 -31.07 10.11 -14.33
N PHE A 99 -30.96 11.42 -14.18
CA PHE A 99 -32.06 12.22 -13.66
C PHE A 99 -32.97 12.49 -14.86
N ASP A 100 -34.22 12.04 -14.74
CA ASP A 100 -35.31 12.34 -15.69
C ASP A 100 -35.58 13.86 -15.74
#